data_AF-A0A2S6MYC9-F1
#
_entry.id   AF-A0A2S6MYC9-F1
#
_cell.length_a   1.000
_cell.length_b   1.000
_cell.length_c   1.000
_cell.angle_alpha   90.00
_cell.angle_beta   90.00
_cell.angle_gamma   90.00
#
_symmetry.space_group_name_H-M   'P 1'
#
loop_
_entity.id
_entity.type
_entity.pdbx_description
1 polymer ?
#
loop_
_entity_poly.entity_id
_entity_poly.type
_entity_poly.pdbx_seq_one_letter_code
_entity_poly.pdbx_strand_id
1 'polypeptide(L)'
;MRHGPPAFSTAQKPWPTEFLCYKNLWRYPMSTNETDTALYRRDFHAWAQQQGALLRRRADGALVNDSALDWSHIADEIESLGRSEESTLSSMIGTIIEHLMKLQASPATDPRRGWMETIFRTRKAVARHLRKNPGLKSMLATMVTEETPDARQTVLYALDLYGKQPRLDVNSLTYSAEQVLGEWYPPDQ
;
A
#
# COMPACT_ATOMS: atom_id res chain seq x y z
N MET A 1 -23.68 61.37 18.71
CA MET A 1 -22.54 61.93 17.95
C MET A 1 -21.43 60.89 17.90
N ARG A 2 -20.67 60.92 16.80
CA ARG A 2 -19.66 59.97 16.32
C ARG A 2 -18.54 59.66 17.34
N HIS A 3 -18.04 58.43 17.41
CA HIS A 3 -16.79 57.95 16.78
C HIS A 3 -16.35 56.60 17.37
N GLY A 4 -15.72 55.78 16.51
CA GLY A 4 -15.35 54.38 16.73
C GLY A 4 -14.00 54.13 17.43
N PRO A 5 -13.48 52.88 17.36
CA PRO A 5 -12.45 52.28 18.23
C PRO A 5 -11.01 52.54 17.67
N PRO A 6 -9.90 52.29 18.39
CA PRO A 6 -9.34 50.93 18.60
C PRO A 6 -8.56 50.81 19.96
N ALA A 7 -7.81 49.80 20.37
CA ALA A 7 -7.25 48.58 19.78
C ALA A 7 -6.98 47.57 20.92
N PHE A 8 -6.95 46.27 20.61
CA PHE A 8 -6.39 45.24 21.48
C PHE A 8 -4.87 45.43 21.64
N SER A 9 -4.35 45.23 22.85
CA SER A 9 -2.97 44.77 23.05
C SER A 9 -2.91 43.80 24.22
N THR A 10 -2.20 42.71 23.94
CA THR A 10 -2.00 41.47 24.68
C THR A 10 -1.24 41.65 25.99
N ALA A 11 -1.78 41.13 27.10
CA ALA A 11 -1.00 40.71 28.26
C ALA A 11 -1.76 39.64 29.06
N GLN A 12 -1.47 38.38 28.75
CA GLN A 12 -1.87 37.20 29.52
C GLN A 12 -1.11 37.23 30.85
N LYS A 13 -1.84 37.21 31.97
CA LYS A 13 -1.27 37.07 33.32
C LYS A 13 -0.68 35.65 33.49
N PRO A 14 0.45 35.49 34.21
CA PRO A 14 1.18 34.23 34.26
C PRO A 14 0.51 33.20 35.19
N TRP A 15 0.71 31.93 34.84
CA TRP A 15 0.28 30.73 35.58
C TRP A 15 1.28 30.37 36.71
N PRO A 16 0.85 29.62 37.73
CA PRO A 16 1.62 29.35 38.95
C PRO A 16 2.84 28.42 38.74
N THR A 17 3.85 28.64 39.58
CA THR A 17 5.26 28.32 39.39
C THR A 17 5.70 26.86 39.73
N GLU A 18 4.90 25.85 39.39
CA GLU A 18 5.30 24.44 39.63
C GLU A 18 5.37 23.54 38.39
N PHE A 19 5.27 24.11 37.20
CA PHE A 19 5.60 23.41 35.97
C PHE A 19 6.58 24.24 35.15
N LEU A 20 7.60 23.55 34.61
CA LEU A 20 8.60 24.00 33.63
C LEU A 20 9.94 24.49 34.19
N CYS A 21 10.85 23.54 34.44
CA CYS A 21 12.19 23.67 33.85
C CYS A 21 12.37 22.60 32.75
N TYR A 22 11.47 22.64 31.77
CA TYR A 22 11.66 22.04 30.44
C TYR A 22 12.36 23.07 29.55
N LYS A 23 13.61 23.39 29.87
CA LYS A 23 14.56 23.98 28.93
C LYS A 23 15.92 23.36 29.24
N ASN A 24 16.39 22.51 28.34
CA ASN A 24 17.73 21.89 28.26
C ASN A 24 17.85 20.35 28.50
N LEU A 25 16.83 19.53 28.20
CA LEU A 25 16.98 18.05 28.23
C LEU A 25 16.45 17.27 27.01
N TRP A 26 16.28 17.90 25.85
CA TRP A 26 16.06 17.17 24.58
C TRP A 26 17.20 17.35 23.60
N ARG A 27 18.42 17.02 24.05
CA ARG A 27 19.43 16.49 23.15
C ARG A 27 19.61 15.02 23.49
N TYR A 28 18.58 14.22 23.19
CA TYR A 28 18.80 12.79 23.04
C TYR A 28 19.71 12.64 21.82
N PRO A 29 20.92 12.06 21.95
CA PRO A 29 21.51 11.46 20.78
C PRO A 29 20.49 10.40 20.34
N MET A 30 19.96 10.52 19.12
CA MET A 30 19.41 9.37 18.41
C MET A 30 20.56 8.39 18.20
N SER A 31 20.91 7.67 19.26
CA SER A 31 21.77 6.50 19.16
C SER A 31 20.84 5.40 18.69
N THR A 32 20.65 5.31 17.37
CA THR A 32 20.32 4.03 16.76
C THR A 32 21.29 3.02 17.36
N ASN A 33 20.77 2.02 18.05
CA ASN A 33 21.62 1.01 18.66
C ASN A 33 22.33 0.28 17.49
N GLU A 34 23.61 0.57 17.27
CA GLU A 34 24.37 0.07 16.12
C GLU A 34 24.33 -1.47 16.04
N THR A 35 24.19 -2.14 17.18
CA THR A 35 24.02 -3.60 17.26
C THR A 35 22.66 -4.06 16.75
N ASP A 36 21.59 -3.32 16.97
CA ASP A 36 20.25 -3.65 16.43
C ASP A 36 20.20 -3.36 14.93
N THR A 37 20.87 -2.30 14.46
CA THR A 37 21.04 -2.05 13.01
C THR A 37 21.88 -3.14 12.34
N ALA A 38 22.93 -3.65 13.01
CA ALA A 38 23.72 -4.76 12.50
C ALA A 38 22.95 -6.08 12.48
N LEU A 39 22.12 -6.36 13.51
CA LEU A 39 21.26 -7.54 13.53
C LEU A 39 20.15 -7.44 12.48
N TYR A 40 19.50 -6.28 12.34
CA TYR A 40 18.51 -6.00 11.29
C TYR A 40 19.04 -6.34 9.90
N ARG A 41 20.24 -5.87 9.54
CA ARG A 41 20.83 -6.11 8.22
C ARG A 41 21.28 -7.55 8.01
N ARG A 42 21.74 -8.24 9.05
CA ARG A 42 22.33 -9.59 8.96
C ARG A 42 21.31 -10.70 9.09
N ASP A 43 20.33 -10.52 9.99
CA ASP A 43 19.30 -11.50 10.34
C ASP A 43 18.01 -10.76 10.72
N PHE A 44 17.32 -10.27 9.68
CA PHE A 44 16.04 -9.57 9.81
C PHE A 44 15.01 -10.39 10.60
N HIS A 45 14.96 -11.70 10.40
CA HIS A 45 13.99 -12.56 11.08
C HIS A 45 14.24 -12.57 12.59
N ALA A 46 15.49 -12.78 13.03
CA ALA A 46 15.84 -12.72 14.45
C ALA A 46 15.57 -11.33 15.04
N TRP A 47 15.92 -10.26 14.30
CA TRP A 47 15.63 -8.89 14.71
C TRP A 47 14.12 -8.66 14.88
N ALA A 48 13.29 -9.05 13.92
CA ALA A 48 11.84 -8.85 13.97
C ALA A 48 11.20 -9.61 15.14
N GLN A 49 11.65 -10.84 15.42
CA GLN A 49 11.21 -11.60 16.59
C GLN A 49 11.61 -10.93 17.90
N GLN A 50 12.86 -10.45 18.00
CA GLN A 50 13.36 -9.73 19.17
C GLN A 50 12.56 -8.45 19.43
N GLN A 51 12.40 -7.60 18.41
CA GLN A 51 11.67 -6.33 18.54
C GLN A 51 10.18 -6.59 18.86
N GLY A 52 9.56 -7.59 18.24
CA GLY A 52 8.19 -8.01 18.55
C GLY A 52 8.03 -8.50 20.00
N ALA A 53 8.99 -9.24 20.53
CA ALA A 53 8.97 -9.68 21.93
C ALA A 53 9.12 -8.51 22.91
N LEU A 54 9.99 -7.54 22.61
CA LEU A 54 10.16 -6.32 23.42
C LEU A 54 8.89 -5.46 23.42
N LEU A 55 8.25 -5.28 22.26
CA LEU A 55 6.98 -4.54 22.16
C LEU A 55 5.87 -5.21 22.97
N ARG A 56 5.72 -6.54 22.92
CA ARG A 56 4.74 -7.27 23.75
C ARG A 56 4.99 -7.07 25.23
N ARG A 57 6.23 -7.25 25.69
CA ARG A 57 6.60 -7.02 27.09
C ARG A 57 6.28 -5.61 27.56
N ARG A 58 6.56 -4.60 26.72
CA ARG A 58 6.21 -3.20 27.02
C ARG A 58 4.69 -3.01 27.10
N ALA A 59 3.94 -3.59 26.17
CA ALA A 59 2.48 -3.54 26.18
C ALA A 59 1.87 -4.21 27.44
N ASP A 60 2.53 -5.25 27.95
CA ASP A 60 2.17 -5.95 29.20
C ASP A 60 2.63 -5.20 30.47
N GLY A 61 3.19 -3.99 30.35
CA GLY A 61 3.61 -3.15 31.47
C GLY A 61 5.00 -3.44 32.04
N ALA A 62 5.80 -4.29 31.39
CA ALA A 62 7.18 -4.51 31.81
C ALA A 62 8.05 -3.27 31.53
N LEU A 63 9.00 -2.99 32.42
CA LEU A 63 10.04 -2.00 32.17
C LEU A 63 10.95 -2.49 31.05
N VAL A 64 10.81 -1.88 29.87
CA VAL A 64 11.67 -2.09 28.70
C VAL A 64 12.44 -0.79 28.47
N ASN A 65 13.76 -0.88 28.33
CA ASN A 65 14.57 0.28 28.01
C ASN A 65 14.18 0.79 26.61
N ASP A 66 13.86 2.08 26.49
CA ASP A 66 13.51 2.72 25.21
C ASP A 66 14.60 2.55 24.15
N SER A 67 15.87 2.48 24.56
CA SER A 67 17.00 2.28 23.63
C SER A 67 17.12 0.87 23.07
N ALA A 68 16.36 -0.10 23.60
CA ALA A 68 16.34 -1.47 23.10
C ALA A 68 15.30 -1.67 21.97
N LEU A 69 14.41 -0.69 21.79
CA LEU A 69 13.43 -0.65 20.71
C LEU A 69 13.96 0.18 19.55
N ASP A 70 14.11 -0.45 18.40
CA ASP A 70 14.59 0.21 17.19
C ASP A 70 13.44 0.91 16.46
N TRP A 71 12.98 2.03 17.02
CA TRP A 71 11.75 2.70 16.57
C TRP A 71 11.73 3.08 15.10
N SER A 72 12.88 3.48 14.55
CA SER A 72 12.98 3.88 13.14
C SER A 72 12.69 2.68 12.25
N HIS A 73 13.46 1.59 12.42
CA HIS A 73 13.26 0.40 11.60
C HIS A 73 11.90 -0.26 11.86
N ILE A 74 11.38 -0.26 13.10
CA ILE A 74 10.03 -0.76 13.38
C ILE A 74 8.96 0.02 12.60
N ALA A 75 9.04 1.36 12.61
CA ALA A 75 8.08 2.19 11.86
C ALA A 75 8.20 1.94 10.36
N ASP A 76 9.43 1.92 9.83
CA ASP A 76 9.70 1.67 8.42
C ASP A 76 9.14 0.31 7.97
N GLU A 77 9.28 -0.74 8.78
CA GLU A 77 8.78 -2.07 8.46
C GLU A 77 7.24 -2.17 8.54
N ILE A 78 6.60 -1.46 9.47
CA ILE A 78 5.13 -1.40 9.54
C ILE A 78 4.58 -0.70 8.30
N GLU A 79 5.17 0.42 7.89
CA GLU A 79 4.77 1.13 6.68
C GLU A 79 5.07 0.31 5.41
N SER A 80 6.22 -0.37 5.38
CA SER A 80 6.62 -1.27 4.30
C SER A 80 5.63 -2.43 4.14
N LEU A 81 5.19 -3.03 5.23
CA LEU A 81 4.17 -4.08 5.22
C LEU A 81 2.87 -3.57 4.58
N GLY A 82 2.40 -2.38 4.96
CA GLY A 82 1.22 -1.76 4.35
C GLY A 82 1.37 -1.58 2.82
N ARG A 83 2.50 -1.01 2.38
CA ARG A 83 2.81 -0.84 0.95
C ARG A 83 2.92 -2.17 0.20
N SER A 84 3.43 -3.22 0.85
CA SER A 84 3.56 -4.55 0.26
C SER A 84 2.19 -5.21 0.04
N GLU A 85 1.27 -5.08 1.00
CA GLU A 85 -0.10 -5.60 0.87
C GLU A 85 -0.88 -4.85 -0.22
N GLU A 86 -0.66 -3.53 -0.35
CA GLU A 86 -1.20 -2.69 -1.41
C GLU A 86 -0.65 -3.11 -2.79
N SER A 87 0.67 -3.20 -2.93
CA SER A 87 1.34 -3.61 -4.17
C SER A 87 0.92 -5.01 -4.61
N THR A 88 0.80 -5.96 -3.67
CA THR A 88 0.32 -7.32 -3.95
C THR A 88 -1.10 -7.30 -4.54
N LEU A 89 -1.99 -6.46 -3.98
CA LEU A 89 -3.35 -6.30 -4.50
C LEU A 89 -3.34 -5.65 -5.90
N SER A 90 -2.52 -4.62 -6.09
CA SER A 90 -2.37 -3.92 -7.37
C SER A 90 -1.92 -4.88 -8.47
N SER A 91 -0.88 -5.68 -8.24
CA SER A 91 -0.40 -6.67 -9.22
C SER A 91 -1.45 -7.73 -9.58
N MET A 92 -2.27 -8.16 -8.61
CA MET A 92 -3.39 -9.06 -8.91
C MET A 92 -4.46 -8.38 -9.78
N ILE A 93 -4.75 -7.10 -9.55
CA ILE A 93 -5.67 -6.30 -10.36
C ILE A 93 -5.12 -6.14 -11.78
N GLY A 94 -3.86 -5.74 -11.94
CA GLY A 94 -3.19 -5.63 -13.24
C GLY A 94 -3.25 -6.95 -14.03
N THR A 95 -2.97 -8.08 -13.37
CA THR A 95 -3.09 -9.41 -13.98
C THR A 95 -4.50 -9.68 -14.51
N ILE A 96 -5.55 -9.33 -13.76
CA ILE A 96 -6.94 -9.53 -14.22
C ILE A 96 -7.23 -8.63 -15.43
N ILE A 97 -6.85 -7.35 -15.37
CA ILE A 97 -7.05 -6.39 -16.46
C ILE A 97 -6.37 -6.87 -17.74
N GLU A 98 -5.11 -7.30 -17.66
CA GLU A 98 -4.34 -7.83 -18.78
C GLU A 98 -5.09 -8.98 -19.48
N HIS A 99 -5.61 -9.94 -18.70
CA HIS A 99 -6.29 -11.09 -19.25
C HIS A 99 -7.68 -10.76 -19.80
N LEU A 100 -8.40 -9.80 -19.20
CA LEU A 100 -9.64 -9.27 -19.77
C LEU A 100 -9.39 -8.58 -21.13
N MET A 101 -8.32 -7.77 -21.23
CA MET A 101 -7.90 -7.15 -22.49
C MET A 101 -7.51 -8.19 -23.54
N LYS A 102 -6.78 -9.24 -23.16
CA LYS A 102 -6.46 -10.37 -24.06
C LYS A 102 -7.73 -11.05 -24.57
N LEU A 103 -8.70 -11.32 -23.70
CA LEU A 103 -9.98 -11.91 -24.11
C LEU A 103 -10.74 -11.00 -25.08
N GLN A 104 -10.70 -9.69 -24.88
CA GLN A 104 -11.46 -8.75 -25.70
C GLN A 104 -10.78 -8.40 -27.03
N ALA A 105 -9.46 -8.22 -27.05
CA ALA A 105 -8.71 -7.73 -28.21
C ALA A 105 -7.95 -8.82 -28.96
N SER A 106 -7.54 -9.92 -28.34
CA SER A 106 -6.72 -10.93 -29.03
C SER A 106 -7.54 -11.72 -30.04
N PRO A 107 -7.04 -11.93 -31.27
CA PRO A 107 -7.72 -12.75 -32.27
C PRO A 107 -7.61 -14.26 -32.01
N ALA A 108 -6.76 -14.68 -31.08
CA ALA A 108 -6.40 -16.07 -30.90
C ALA A 108 -7.55 -16.90 -30.30
N THR A 109 -7.75 -18.11 -30.83
CA THR A 109 -8.70 -19.10 -30.29
C THR A 109 -8.15 -19.77 -29.03
N ASP A 110 -6.86 -20.06 -29.03
CA ASP A 110 -6.10 -20.57 -27.89
C ASP A 110 -5.03 -19.53 -27.52
N PRO A 111 -4.75 -19.26 -26.22
CA PRO A 111 -5.18 -19.95 -25.01
C PRO A 111 -6.28 -19.22 -24.21
N ARG A 112 -7.41 -18.85 -24.83
CA ARG A 112 -8.51 -18.11 -24.15
C ARG A 112 -9.00 -18.76 -22.85
N ARG A 113 -9.08 -20.09 -22.80
CA ARG A 113 -9.47 -20.84 -21.59
C ARG A 113 -8.49 -20.64 -20.44
N GLY A 114 -7.20 -20.62 -20.74
CA GLY A 114 -6.16 -20.31 -19.75
C GLY A 114 -6.29 -18.90 -19.19
N TRP A 115 -6.64 -17.93 -20.04
CA TRP A 115 -6.86 -16.55 -19.58
C TRP A 115 -8.07 -16.43 -18.64
N MET A 116 -9.17 -17.10 -18.96
CA MET A 116 -10.36 -17.15 -18.08
C MET A 116 -10.05 -17.84 -16.74
N GLU A 117 -9.27 -18.93 -16.76
CA GLU A 117 -8.84 -19.62 -15.54
C GLU A 117 -7.99 -18.70 -14.65
N THR A 118 -7.04 -17.97 -15.24
CA THR A 118 -6.21 -17.00 -14.51
C THR A 118 -7.09 -15.93 -13.87
N ILE A 119 -8.02 -15.33 -14.61
CA ILE A 119 -8.96 -14.33 -14.07
C ILE A 119 -9.72 -14.88 -12.86
N PHE A 120 -10.31 -16.07 -13.00
CA PHE A 120 -11.07 -16.69 -11.91
C PHE A 120 -10.24 -16.93 -10.66
N ARG A 121 -9.03 -17.50 -10.81
CA ARG A 121 -8.12 -17.78 -9.69
C ARG A 121 -7.65 -16.49 -9.01
N THR A 122 -7.33 -15.47 -9.80
CA THR A 122 -6.85 -14.18 -9.30
C THR A 122 -7.98 -13.39 -8.62
N ARG A 123 -9.21 -13.37 -9.15
CA ARG A 123 -10.38 -12.81 -8.45
C ARG A 123 -10.61 -13.46 -7.09
N LYS A 124 -10.49 -14.79 -7.00
CA LYS A 124 -10.54 -15.50 -5.71
C LYS A 124 -9.40 -15.09 -4.78
N ALA A 125 -8.19 -14.88 -5.31
CA ALA A 125 -7.05 -14.42 -4.51
C ALA A 125 -7.29 -13.00 -3.96
N VAL A 126 -7.76 -12.07 -4.80
CA VAL A 126 -8.17 -10.71 -4.40
C VAL A 126 -9.23 -10.77 -3.30
N ALA A 127 -10.28 -11.57 -3.47
CA ALA A 127 -11.32 -11.71 -2.45
C ALA A 127 -10.78 -12.23 -1.11
N ARG A 128 -9.84 -13.19 -1.13
CA ARG A 128 -9.17 -13.66 0.10
C ARG A 128 -8.29 -12.57 0.72
N HIS A 129 -7.58 -11.81 -0.10
CA HIS A 129 -6.71 -10.71 0.32
C HIS A 129 -7.51 -9.61 1.03
N LEU A 130 -8.59 -9.16 0.40
CA LEU A 130 -9.48 -8.11 0.94
C LEU A 130 -10.23 -8.53 2.21
N ARG A 131 -10.40 -9.83 2.47
CA ARG A 131 -10.93 -10.30 3.77
C ARG A 131 -9.93 -10.12 4.90
N LYS A 132 -8.63 -10.24 4.62
CA LYS A 132 -7.55 -9.99 5.60
C LYS A 132 -7.24 -8.50 5.72
N ASN A 133 -7.38 -7.76 4.62
CA ASN A 133 -7.03 -6.35 4.49
C ASN A 133 -8.25 -5.51 4.06
N PRO A 134 -9.31 -5.39 4.89
CA PRO A 134 -10.55 -4.72 4.50
C PRO A 134 -10.37 -3.23 4.18
N GLY A 135 -9.35 -2.58 4.75
CA GLY A 135 -9.02 -1.17 4.47
C GLY A 135 -8.64 -0.90 3.02
N LEU A 136 -8.15 -1.90 2.28
CA LEU A 136 -7.74 -1.73 0.87
C LEU A 136 -8.93 -1.63 -0.10
N LYS A 137 -10.17 -1.92 0.35
CA LYS A 137 -11.35 -1.90 -0.53
C LYS A 137 -11.63 -0.52 -1.13
N SER A 138 -11.31 0.56 -0.41
CA SER A 138 -11.52 1.93 -0.90
C SER A 138 -10.59 2.29 -2.07
N MET A 139 -9.48 1.55 -2.24
CA MET A 139 -8.44 1.85 -3.24
C MET A 139 -8.67 1.12 -4.58
N LEU A 140 -9.65 0.22 -4.66
CA LEU A 140 -9.84 -0.66 -5.82
C LEU A 140 -10.06 0.11 -7.13
N ALA A 141 -10.85 1.20 -7.10
CA ALA A 141 -11.08 2.01 -8.29
C ALA A 141 -9.82 2.74 -8.77
N THR A 142 -9.01 3.22 -7.82
CA THR A 142 -7.72 3.85 -8.09
C THR A 142 -6.76 2.84 -8.70
N MET A 143 -6.58 1.67 -8.07
CA MET A 143 -5.71 0.60 -8.56
C MET A 143 -6.09 0.15 -9.97
N VAL A 144 -7.39 0.00 -10.28
CA VAL A 144 -7.82 -0.34 -11.64
C VAL A 144 -7.38 0.73 -12.64
N THR A 145 -7.49 2.00 -12.27
CA THR A 145 -7.07 3.12 -13.13
C THR A 145 -5.55 3.13 -13.33
N GLU A 146 -4.79 2.92 -12.26
CA GLU A 146 -3.32 2.95 -12.25
C GLU A 146 -2.69 1.75 -12.97
N GLU A 147 -3.28 0.56 -12.86
CA GLU A 147 -2.79 -0.67 -13.49
C GLU A 147 -3.17 -0.78 -14.98
N THR A 148 -4.17 -0.02 -15.43
CA THR A 148 -4.67 -0.09 -16.80
C THR A 148 -3.58 0.22 -17.86
N PRO A 149 -2.78 1.28 -17.75
CA PRO A 149 -1.71 1.58 -18.71
C PRO A 149 -0.66 0.46 -18.82
N ASP A 150 -0.22 -0.13 -17.71
CA ASP A 150 0.78 -1.20 -17.71
C ASP A 150 0.22 -2.48 -18.34
N ALA A 151 -1.02 -2.84 -18.01
CA ALA A 151 -1.73 -3.95 -18.63
C ALA A 151 -1.85 -3.76 -20.16
N ARG A 152 -2.16 -2.55 -20.64
CA ARG A 152 -2.19 -2.25 -22.09
C ARG A 152 -0.84 -2.49 -22.73
N GLN A 153 0.24 -1.98 -22.13
CA GLN A 153 1.60 -2.16 -22.65
C GLN A 153 1.96 -3.64 -22.72
N THR A 154 1.65 -4.41 -21.68
CA THR A 154 1.88 -5.86 -21.63
C THR A 154 1.11 -6.60 -22.73
N VAL A 155 -0.15 -6.23 -22.97
CA VAL A 155 -0.97 -6.85 -24.03
C VAL A 155 -0.48 -6.49 -25.42
N LEU A 156 -0.15 -5.23 -25.68
CA LEU A 156 0.39 -4.78 -26.96
C LEU A 156 1.72 -5.46 -27.27
N TYR A 157 2.62 -5.53 -26.28
CA TYR A 157 3.88 -6.25 -26.40
C TYR A 157 3.66 -7.74 -26.72
N ALA A 158 2.75 -8.41 -26.01
CA ALA A 158 2.46 -9.81 -26.27
C ALA A 158 1.88 -10.02 -27.69
N LEU A 159 0.97 -9.16 -28.14
CA LEU A 159 0.40 -9.24 -29.49
C LEU A 159 1.48 -9.08 -30.57
N ASP A 160 2.36 -8.10 -30.41
CA ASP A 160 3.48 -7.86 -31.32
C ASP A 160 4.44 -9.06 -31.36
N LEU A 161 4.83 -9.58 -30.19
CA LEU A 161 5.71 -10.74 -30.06
C LEU A 161 5.18 -11.97 -30.81
N TYR A 162 3.87 -12.18 -30.84
CA TYR A 162 3.22 -13.30 -31.55
C TYR A 162 2.73 -12.94 -32.96
N GLY A 163 3.05 -11.74 -33.47
CA GLY A 163 2.63 -11.26 -34.79
C GLY A 163 1.11 -11.21 -34.97
N LYS A 164 0.37 -10.87 -33.90
CA LYS A 164 -1.10 -10.81 -33.88
C LYS A 164 -1.58 -9.38 -33.95
N GLN A 165 -2.50 -9.10 -34.88
CA GLN A 165 -3.22 -7.84 -34.92
C GLN A 165 -4.42 -7.91 -33.97
N PRO A 166 -4.61 -6.91 -33.09
CA PRO A 166 -5.76 -6.90 -32.21
C PRO A 166 -7.07 -6.66 -32.98
N ARG A 167 -8.16 -7.23 -32.49
CA ARG A 167 -9.52 -7.03 -33.03
C ARG A 167 -10.07 -5.62 -32.73
N LEU A 168 -9.53 -4.96 -31.72
CA LEU A 168 -9.96 -3.66 -31.20
C LEU A 168 -8.73 -2.84 -30.82
N ASP A 169 -8.86 -1.52 -30.73
CA ASP A 169 -7.81 -0.69 -30.17
C ASP A 169 -7.66 -0.95 -28.66
N VAL A 170 -6.57 -1.60 -28.26
CA VAL A 170 -6.25 -1.92 -26.86
C VAL A 170 -6.16 -0.65 -26.00
N ASN A 171 -5.72 0.48 -26.57
CA ASN A 171 -5.58 1.73 -25.83
C ASN A 171 -6.93 2.35 -25.44
N SER A 172 -7.99 2.02 -26.20
CA SER A 172 -9.35 2.47 -25.91
C SER A 172 -10.02 1.67 -24.77
N LEU A 173 -9.48 0.49 -24.43
CA LEU A 173 -10.10 -0.40 -23.45
C LEU A 173 -9.95 0.15 -22.03
N THR A 174 -11.07 0.25 -21.32
CA THR A 174 -11.16 0.62 -19.90
C THR A 174 -12.12 -0.31 -19.19
N TYR A 175 -11.92 -0.48 -17.88
CA TYR A 175 -12.78 -1.32 -17.05
C TYR A 175 -13.11 -0.62 -15.74
N SER A 176 -14.31 -0.86 -15.22
CA SER A 176 -14.66 -0.50 -13.85
C SER A 176 -14.13 -1.55 -12.86
N ALA A 177 -14.04 -1.20 -11.57
CA ALA A 177 -13.73 -2.17 -10.53
C ALA A 177 -14.72 -3.34 -10.49
N GLU A 178 -15.99 -3.11 -10.82
CA GLU A 178 -17.02 -4.16 -10.93
C GLU A 178 -16.74 -5.11 -12.10
N GLN A 179 -16.32 -4.61 -13.26
CA GLN A 179 -15.94 -5.46 -14.39
C GLN A 179 -14.67 -6.26 -14.09
N VAL A 180 -13.70 -5.66 -13.41
CA VAL A 180 -12.45 -6.33 -13.05
C VAL A 180 -12.70 -7.39 -11.99
N LEU A 181 -13.48 -7.12 -10.94
CA LEU A 181 -13.57 -7.98 -9.76
C LEU A 181 -14.86 -8.81 -9.67
N GLY A 182 -15.89 -8.47 -10.44
CA GLY A 182 -17.16 -9.17 -10.49
C GLY A 182 -17.14 -10.39 -11.42
N GLU A 183 -18.32 -10.88 -11.79
CA GLU A 183 -18.47 -12.08 -12.65
C GLU A 183 -18.43 -11.75 -14.15
N TRP A 184 -18.25 -10.46 -14.50
CA TRP A 184 -18.25 -10.03 -15.89
C TRP A 184 -17.04 -10.58 -16.67
N TYR A 185 -17.29 -10.93 -17.92
CA TYR A 185 -16.29 -11.22 -18.95
C TYR A 185 -16.67 -10.47 -20.23
N PRO A 186 -15.68 -10.07 -21.06
CA PRO A 186 -15.99 -9.48 -22.35
C PRO A 186 -16.76 -10.50 -23.20
N PRO A 187 -17.81 -10.07 -23.92
CA PRO A 187 -18.56 -10.95 -24.80
C PRO A 187 -17.64 -11.54 -25.87
N ASP A 188 -17.89 -12.80 -26.25
CA ASP A 188 -17.17 -13.42 -27.36
C ASP A 188 -17.44 -12.60 -28.64
N GLN A 189 -16.36 -12.14 -29.27
CA GLN A 189 -16.37 -11.44 -30.56
C GLN A 189 -16.08 -12.40 -31.71
#